data_AF-A0A822D3E3-F1
#
_entry.id   AF-A0A822D3E3-F1
#
_cell.length_a   1.000
_cell.length_b   1.000
_cell.length_c   1.000
_cell.angle_alpha   90.00
_cell.angle_beta   90.00
_cell.angle_gamma   90.00
#
_symmetry.space_group_name_H-M   'P 1'
#
loop_
_entity.id
_entity.type
_entity.pdbx_description
1 polymer ?
#
loop_
_entity_poly.entity_id
_entity_poly.type
_entity_poly.pdbx_seq_one_letter_code
_entity_poly.pdbx_strand_id
1 'polypeptide(L)'
;MMNKNNFLQPLVTYHRMIAFLLYTSGFVGFVLSLKKTYYLKQFTLFGYTHITLMILVTSSHQMIQNICEGMIWFLFPVSLIICNDIMAYMFGFFYGRTPLTKLSPKKTWEGFIGGGISTLVFGFILAGILSHYQFLVCPLEYDDDRMSLATSCIPLPLFQKTIYTMPKPFFTL
;
A
#
# COMPACT_ATOMS: atom_id res chain seq x y z
N MET A 1 -12.17 -5.22 36.23
CA MET A 1 -11.79 -5.57 34.84
C MET A 1 -10.56 -4.77 34.48
N MET A 2 -9.39 -5.41 34.36
CA MET A 2 -8.14 -4.71 34.06
C MET A 2 -8.24 -4.06 32.69
N ASN A 3 -8.13 -2.72 32.66
CA ASN A 3 -8.26 -1.90 31.47
C ASN A 3 -7.09 -2.25 30.53
N LYS A 4 -7.36 -2.99 29.45
CA LYS A 4 -6.33 -3.43 28.47
C LYS A 4 -5.46 -2.28 27.95
N ASN A 5 -6.03 -1.07 27.92
CA ASN A 5 -5.36 0.15 27.47
C ASN A 5 -4.13 0.50 28.33
N ASN A 6 -4.16 0.23 29.64
CA ASN A 6 -3.05 0.55 30.54
C ASN A 6 -1.88 -0.44 30.41
N PHE A 7 -2.16 -1.68 30.01
CA PHE A 7 -1.12 -2.69 29.79
C PHE A 7 -0.39 -2.51 28.45
N LEU A 8 -1.13 -2.09 27.41
CA LEU A 8 -0.57 -1.86 26.07
C LEU A 8 0.08 -0.49 25.91
N GLN A 9 -0.32 0.51 26.70
CA GLN A 9 0.25 1.86 26.66
C GLN A 9 1.79 1.90 26.76
N PRO A 10 2.46 1.27 27.74
CA PRO A 10 3.92 1.33 27.81
C PRO A 10 4.58 0.67 26.58
N LEU A 11 3.99 -0.40 26.05
CA LEU A 11 4.51 -1.08 24.87
C LEU A 11 4.44 -0.17 23.63
N VAL A 12 3.33 0.55 23.44
CA VAL A 12 3.15 1.48 22.32
C VAL A 12 4.01 2.73 22.50
N THR A 13 4.14 3.28 23.71
CA THR A 13 4.95 4.48 23.96
C THR A 13 6.44 4.22 23.76
N TYR A 14 6.95 3.08 24.23
CA TYR A 14 8.38 2.74 24.17
C TYR A 14 8.77 1.84 22.99
N HIS A 15 7.87 1.60 22.02
CA HIS A 15 8.10 0.66 20.92
C HIS A 15 9.42 0.91 20.16
N ARG A 16 9.78 2.18 19.90
CA ARG A 16 11.03 2.55 19.21
C ARG A 16 12.28 2.12 19.98
N MET A 17 12.27 2.34 21.30
CA MET A 17 13.38 1.97 22.17
C MET A 17 13.49 0.45 22.31
N ILE A 18 12.35 -0.24 22.48
CA ILE A 18 12.30 -1.70 22.55
C ILE A 18 12.81 -2.33 21.24
N ALA A 19 12.35 -1.83 20.08
CA ALA A 19 12.81 -2.30 18.78
C ALA A 19 14.32 -2.08 18.58
N PHE A 20 14.85 -0.92 18.99
CA PHE A 20 16.28 -0.65 18.94
C PHE A 20 17.10 -1.62 19.80
N LEU A 21 16.68 -1.86 21.05
CA LEU A 21 17.34 -2.81 21.94
C LEU A 21 17.33 -4.24 21.37
N LEU A 22 16.17 -4.69 20.86
CA LEU A 22 16.05 -6.00 20.22
C LEU A 22 16.97 -6.11 18.99
N TYR A 23 17.01 -5.08 18.14
CA TYR A 23 17.90 -5.06 16.98
C TYR A 23 19.38 -5.12 17.38
N THR A 24 19.82 -4.30 18.34
CA THR A 24 21.22 -4.32 18.83
C THR A 24 21.59 -5.67 19.45
N SER A 25 20.69 -6.30 20.22
CA SER A 25 20.92 -7.65 20.76
C SER A 25 21.04 -8.71 19.67
N GLY A 26 20.23 -8.63 18.61
CA GLY A 26 20.30 -9.53 17.46
C GLY A 26 21.61 -9.36 16.68
N PHE A 27 22.08 -8.12 16.53
CA PHE A 27 23.37 -7.81 15.92
C PHE A 27 24.53 -8.39 16.74
N VAL A 28 24.55 -8.18 18.06
CA VAL A 28 25.58 -8.75 18.95
C VAL A 28 25.52 -10.28 18.92
N GLY A 29 24.32 -10.87 18.98
CA GLY A 29 24.12 -12.31 18.86
C GLY A 29 24.65 -12.88 17.54
N PHE A 30 24.46 -12.17 16.42
CA PHE A 30 25.03 -12.53 15.14
C PHE A 30 26.56 -12.53 15.16
N VAL A 31 27.18 -11.48 15.71
CA VAL A 31 28.65 -11.37 15.84
C VAL A 31 29.21 -12.52 16.70
N LEU A 32 28.54 -12.88 17.79
CA LEU A 32 28.95 -14.01 18.65
C LEU A 32 28.76 -15.38 17.99
N SER A 33 27.85 -15.50 17.01
CA SER A 33 27.55 -16.75 16.28
C SER A 33 28.52 -17.03 15.12
N LEU A 34 29.47 -16.13 14.87
CA LEU A 34 30.39 -16.21 13.73
C LEU A 34 31.28 -17.46 13.79
N LYS A 35 31.22 -18.30 12.75
CA LYS A 35 32.06 -19.51 12.62
C LYS A 35 32.96 -19.44 11.39
N LYS A 36 34.26 -19.77 11.59
CA LYS A 36 35.33 -19.58 10.60
C LYS A 36 35.07 -20.23 9.23
N THR A 37 34.45 -21.40 9.22
CA THR A 37 34.18 -22.17 7.99
C THR A 37 33.00 -21.62 7.18
N TYR A 38 32.09 -20.84 7.79
CA TYR A 38 30.82 -20.44 7.19
C TYR A 38 30.61 -18.93 7.08
N TYR A 39 31.66 -18.12 7.21
CA TYR A 39 31.57 -16.65 7.19
C TYR A 39 30.73 -16.12 6.02
N LEU A 40 31.04 -16.54 4.78
CA LEU A 40 30.35 -16.05 3.59
C LEU A 40 28.84 -16.34 3.66
N LYS A 41 28.43 -17.54 4.10
CA LYS A 41 27.01 -17.90 4.21
C LYS A 41 26.30 -17.10 5.30
N GLN A 42 26.96 -16.90 6.45
CA GLN A 42 26.40 -16.13 7.57
C GLN A 42 26.22 -14.66 7.21
N PHE A 43 27.20 -14.03 6.55
CA PHE A 43 27.09 -12.65 6.08
C PHE A 43 26.04 -12.48 4.98
N THR A 44 25.96 -13.42 4.03
CA THR A 44 24.91 -13.40 3.01
C THR A 44 23.51 -13.50 3.62
N LEU A 45 23.31 -14.43 4.57
CA LEU A 45 22.02 -14.56 5.26
C LEU A 45 21.69 -13.32 6.08
N PHE A 46 22.66 -12.77 6.79
CA PHE A 46 22.51 -11.52 7.55
C PHE A 46 22.17 -10.33 6.64
N GLY A 47 22.79 -10.23 5.46
CA GLY A 47 22.44 -9.24 4.45
C GLY A 47 20.99 -9.40 3.97
N TYR A 48 20.58 -10.63 3.65
CA TYR A 48 19.20 -10.89 3.24
C TYR A 48 18.19 -10.51 4.33
N THR A 49 18.43 -10.85 5.59
CA THR A 49 17.52 -10.49 6.69
C THR A 49 17.46 -8.98 6.93
N HIS A 50 18.57 -8.26 6.76
CA HIS A 50 18.56 -6.80 6.87
C HIS A 50 17.78 -6.14 5.73
N ILE A 51 17.98 -6.60 4.50
CA ILE A 51 17.25 -6.08 3.34
C ILE A 51 15.76 -6.36 3.48
N THR A 52 15.36 -7.58 3.86
CA THR A 52 13.94 -7.90 4.04
C THR A 52 13.30 -7.11 5.19
N LEU A 53 14.02 -6.92 6.30
CA LEU A 53 13.55 -6.11 7.42
C LEU A 53 13.37 -4.65 7.02
N MET A 54 14.32 -4.06 6.28
CA MET A 54 14.18 -2.69 5.76
C MET A 54 12.96 -2.55 4.84
N ILE A 55 12.76 -3.49 3.91
CA ILE A 55 11.62 -3.46 2.97
C ILE A 55 10.28 -3.58 3.73
N LEU A 56 10.17 -4.52 4.67
CA LEU A 56 8.92 -4.77 5.42
C LEU A 56 8.57 -3.61 6.38
N VAL A 57 9.55 -3.09 7.11
CA VAL A 57 9.32 -2.01 8.08
C VAL A 57 8.99 -0.70 7.38
N THR A 58 9.70 -0.35 6.31
CA THR A 58 9.43 0.90 5.57
C THR A 58 8.09 0.85 4.84
N SER A 59 7.76 -0.27 4.18
CA SER A 59 6.48 -0.42 3.48
C SER A 59 5.29 -0.40 4.45
N SER A 60 5.39 -1.05 5.61
CA SER A 60 4.32 -1.03 6.62
C SER A 60 4.12 0.36 7.23
N HIS A 61 5.20 1.08 7.55
CA HIS A 61 5.12 2.46 8.03
C HIS A 61 4.43 3.37 7.01
N GLN A 62 4.82 3.30 5.74
CA GLN A 62 4.20 4.09 4.68
C GLN A 62 2.73 3.72 4.47
N MET A 63 2.38 2.44 4.60
CA MET A 63 0.99 1.99 4.48
C MET A 63 0.11 2.56 5.59
N ILE A 64 0.61 2.59 6.84
CA ILE A 64 -0.12 3.20 7.97
C ILE A 64 -0.31 4.70 7.72
N GLN A 65 0.73 5.41 7.28
CA GLN A 65 0.63 6.83 6.95
C GLN A 65 -0.39 7.09 5.84
N ASN A 66 -0.39 6.30 4.77
CA ASN A 66 -1.38 6.41 3.69
C ASN A 66 -2.82 6.19 4.20
N ILE A 67 -3.03 5.23 5.11
CA ILE A 67 -4.36 4.97 5.70
C ILE A 67 -4.81 6.14 6.58
N CYS A 68 -3.90 6.74 7.36
CA CYS A 68 -4.19 7.89 8.21
C CYS A 68 -4.52 9.15 7.41
N GLU A 69 -3.85 9.39 6.28
CA GLU A 69 -4.16 10.50 5.36
C GLU A 69 -5.50 10.30 4.62
N GLY A 70 -5.90 9.05 4.39
CA GLY A 70 -7.21 8.69 3.87
C GLY A 70 -7.25 7.26 3.35
N MET A 71 -8.27 6.48 3.74
CA MET A 71 -8.37 5.07 3.36
C MET A 71 -8.47 4.85 1.84
N ILE A 72 -8.88 5.86 1.08
CA ILE A 72 -8.89 5.83 -0.39
C ILE A 72 -7.52 5.50 -0.98
N TRP A 73 -6.43 6.03 -0.39
CA TRP A 73 -5.06 5.78 -0.86
C TRP A 73 -4.61 4.34 -0.69
N PHE A 74 -5.28 3.58 0.17
CA PHE A 74 -5.05 2.15 0.34
C PHE A 74 -6.02 1.31 -0.50
N LEU A 75 -7.33 1.60 -0.42
CA LEU A 75 -8.37 0.80 -1.07
C LEU A 75 -8.32 0.90 -2.60
N PHE A 76 -8.03 2.09 -3.13
CA PHE A 76 -8.02 2.32 -4.57
C PHE A 76 -6.89 1.51 -5.27
N PRO A 77 -5.60 1.59 -4.86
CA PRO A 77 -4.57 0.76 -5.48
C PRO A 77 -4.79 -0.75 -5.32
N VAL A 78 -5.26 -1.19 -4.14
CA VAL A 78 -5.49 -2.62 -3.86
C VAL A 78 -6.56 -3.20 -4.77
N SER A 79 -7.68 -2.50 -4.93
CA SER A 79 -8.77 -2.94 -5.81
C SER A 79 -8.39 -2.93 -7.29
N LEU A 80 -7.56 -1.98 -7.73
CA LEU A 80 -7.01 -1.97 -9.10
C LEU A 80 -6.15 -3.19 -9.39
N ILE A 81 -5.26 -3.57 -8.46
CA ILE A 81 -4.40 -4.76 -8.61
C ILE A 81 -5.24 -6.03 -8.71
N ILE A 82 -6.23 -6.19 -7.82
CA ILE A 82 -7.13 -7.34 -7.82
C ILE A 82 -7.95 -7.40 -9.12
N CYS A 83 -8.52 -6.26 -9.55
CA CYS A 83 -9.27 -6.19 -10.80
C CYS A 83 -8.39 -6.52 -12.00
N ASN A 84 -7.15 -6.01 -12.04
CA ASN A 84 -6.20 -6.30 -13.10
C ASN A 84 -5.90 -7.80 -13.20
N ASP A 85 -5.63 -8.48 -12.09
CA ASP A 85 -5.36 -9.91 -12.10
C ASP A 85 -6.57 -10.73 -12.56
N ILE A 86 -7.78 -10.38 -12.09
CA ILE A 86 -9.03 -11.06 -12.50
C ILE A 86 -9.30 -10.83 -13.98
N MET A 87 -9.23 -9.59 -14.46
CA MET A 87 -9.54 -9.27 -15.85
C MET A 87 -8.47 -9.81 -16.81
N ALA A 88 -7.19 -9.76 -16.43
CA ALA A 88 -6.12 -10.37 -17.22
C ALA A 88 -6.29 -11.89 -17.35
N TYR A 89 -6.74 -12.55 -16.28
CA TYR A 89 -7.10 -13.96 -16.32
C TYR A 89 -8.33 -14.22 -17.22
N MET A 90 -9.39 -13.43 -17.07
CA MET A 90 -10.62 -13.57 -17.86
C MET A 90 -10.34 -13.41 -19.36
N PHE A 91 -9.72 -12.31 -19.78
CA PHE A 91 -9.37 -12.08 -21.19
C PHE A 91 -8.32 -13.07 -21.68
N GLY A 92 -7.39 -13.48 -20.82
CA GLY A 92 -6.42 -14.53 -21.13
C GLY A 92 -7.06 -15.89 -21.39
N PHE A 93 -8.14 -16.23 -20.67
CA PHE A 93 -8.88 -17.48 -20.87
C PHE A 93 -9.72 -17.46 -22.16
N PHE A 94 -10.43 -16.36 -22.45
CA PHE A 94 -11.32 -16.30 -23.62
C PHE A 94 -10.58 -16.02 -24.94
N TYR A 95 -9.57 -15.14 -24.92
CA TYR A 95 -8.91 -14.61 -26.12
C TYR A 95 -7.40 -14.89 -26.17
N GLY A 96 -6.85 -15.61 -25.19
CA GLY A 96 -5.42 -15.89 -25.12
C GLY A 96 -4.97 -16.82 -26.24
N ARG A 97 -4.21 -16.28 -27.18
CA ARG A 97 -3.62 -17.05 -28.29
C ARG A 97 -2.10 -16.94 -28.29
N THR A 98 -1.54 -15.79 -27.88
CA THR A 98 -0.10 -15.55 -27.91
C THR A 98 0.51 -15.48 -26.50
N PRO A 99 1.45 -16.37 -26.13
CA PRO A 99 2.08 -16.36 -24.82
C PRO A 99 3.03 -15.16 -24.67
N LEU A 100 2.98 -14.51 -23.51
CA LEU A 100 3.77 -13.32 -23.15
C LEU A 100 5.24 -13.66 -22.89
N THR A 101 5.54 -14.82 -22.31
CA THR A 101 6.92 -15.23 -21.99
C THR A 101 7.06 -16.74 -22.03
N LYS A 102 8.18 -17.25 -22.56
CA LYS A 102 8.50 -18.70 -22.58
C LYS A 102 8.61 -19.33 -21.19
N LEU A 103 8.92 -18.51 -20.17
CA LEU A 103 8.98 -18.92 -18.77
C LEU A 103 7.60 -19.15 -18.14
N SER A 104 6.54 -18.53 -18.67
CA SER A 104 5.17 -18.67 -18.18
C SER A 104 4.19 -18.78 -19.35
N PRO A 105 4.05 -19.97 -19.95
CA PRO A 105 3.24 -20.18 -21.16
C PRO A 105 1.73 -19.94 -20.94
N LYS A 106 1.28 -19.79 -19.69
CA LYS A 106 -0.11 -19.50 -19.33
C LYS A 106 -0.46 -18.00 -19.33
N LYS A 107 0.53 -17.10 -19.35
CA LYS A 107 0.29 -15.66 -19.45
C LYS A 107 0.26 -15.26 -20.92
N THR A 108 -0.78 -14.56 -21.35
CA THR A 108 -1.00 -14.17 -22.75
C THR A 108 -0.88 -12.66 -22.93
N TRP A 109 -0.44 -12.21 -24.11
CA TRP A 109 -0.39 -10.78 -24.45
C TRP A 109 -1.79 -10.17 -24.50
N GLU A 110 -2.77 -10.91 -25.02
CA GLU A 110 -4.16 -10.45 -25.11
C GLU A 110 -4.78 -10.27 -23.71
N GLY A 111 -4.44 -11.16 -22.77
CA GLY A 111 -4.85 -11.04 -21.37
C GLY A 111 -4.23 -9.83 -20.69
N PHE A 112 -2.94 -9.56 -20.92
CA PHE A 112 -2.26 -8.38 -20.35
C PHE A 112 -2.87 -7.06 -20.83
N ILE A 113 -3.12 -6.93 -22.15
CA ILE A 113 -3.71 -5.72 -22.73
C ILE A 113 -5.17 -5.57 -22.30
N GLY A 114 -5.96 -6.65 -22.33
CA GLY A 114 -7.36 -6.63 -21.89
C GLY A 114 -7.51 -6.31 -20.40
N GLY A 115 -6.64 -6.86 -19.55
CA GLY A 115 -6.55 -6.51 -18.13
C GLY A 115 -6.26 -5.02 -17.95
N GLY A 116 -5.23 -4.49 -18.61
CA GLY A 116 -4.86 -3.08 -18.52
C GLY A 116 -5.99 -2.12 -18.95
N ILE A 117 -6.62 -2.35 -20.10
CA ILE A 117 -7.73 -1.51 -20.57
C ILE A 117 -8.91 -1.58 -19.62
N SER A 118 -9.28 -2.78 -19.16
CA SER A 118 -10.40 -2.95 -18.24
C SER A 118 -10.14 -2.31 -16.88
N THR A 119 -8.90 -2.40 -16.36
CA THR A 119 -8.53 -1.78 -15.09
C THR A 119 -8.51 -0.26 -15.19
N LEU A 120 -8.15 0.33 -16.34
CA LEU A 120 -8.27 1.76 -16.56
C LEU A 120 -9.73 2.23 -16.47
N VAL A 121 -10.63 1.56 -17.21
CA VAL A 121 -12.06 1.88 -17.17
C VAL A 121 -12.64 1.70 -15.77
N PHE A 122 -12.31 0.57 -15.11
CA PHE A 122 -12.73 0.30 -13.74
C PHE A 122 -12.19 1.35 -12.77
N GLY A 123 -10.94 1.80 -12.93
CA GLY A 123 -10.33 2.81 -12.09
C GLY A 123 -11.03 4.16 -12.16
N PHE A 124 -11.43 4.61 -13.36
CA PHE A 124 -12.21 5.85 -13.49
C PHE A 124 -13.56 5.76 -12.77
N ILE A 125 -14.27 4.63 -12.93
CA ILE A 125 -15.56 4.40 -12.28
C ILE A 125 -15.38 4.35 -10.76
N LEU A 126 -14.42 3.57 -10.29
CA LEU A 126 -14.16 3.35 -8.89
C LEU A 126 -13.73 4.64 -8.18
N ALA A 127 -12.85 5.45 -8.78
CA ALA A 127 -12.46 6.74 -8.24
C ALA A 127 -13.67 7.68 -8.07
N GLY A 128 -14.58 7.69 -9.04
CA GLY A 128 -15.84 8.44 -8.96
C GLY A 128 -16.74 7.99 -7.81
N ILE A 129 -16.84 6.69 -7.56
CA ILE A 129 -17.64 6.14 -6.46
C ILE A 129 -16.99 6.42 -5.10
N LEU A 130 -15.70 6.14 -4.94
CA LEU A 130 -14.99 6.29 -3.67
C LEU A 130 -14.89 7.75 -3.22
N SER A 131 -14.72 8.69 -4.16
CA SER A 131 -14.64 10.13 -3.85
C SER A 131 -15.94 10.71 -3.28
N HIS A 132 -17.08 10.04 -3.47
CA HIS A 132 -18.35 10.47 -2.91
C HIS A 132 -18.46 10.20 -1.39
N TYR A 133 -17.68 9.24 -0.87
CA TYR A 133 -17.72 8.87 0.54
C TYR A 133 -16.65 9.64 1.32
N GLN A 134 -17.07 10.67 2.07
CA GLN A 134 -16.14 11.50 2.86
C GLN A 134 -15.34 10.69 3.88
N PHE A 135 -15.92 9.63 4.44
CA PHE A 135 -15.22 8.70 5.34
C PHE A 135 -13.98 8.06 4.72
N LEU A 136 -13.93 7.87 3.40
CA LEU A 136 -12.80 7.26 2.70
C LEU A 136 -11.72 8.28 2.31
N VAL A 137 -12.12 9.53 2.12
CA VAL A 137 -11.27 10.61 1.59
C VAL A 137 -10.61 11.42 2.70
N CYS A 138 -11.28 11.56 3.84
CA CYS A 138 -10.80 12.41 4.91
C CYS A 138 -9.72 11.74 5.76
N PRO A 139 -8.72 12.51 6.22
CA PRO A 139 -7.73 12.02 7.15
C PRO A 139 -8.39 11.70 8.49
N LEU A 140 -7.78 10.76 9.20
CA LEU A 140 -8.24 10.26 10.47
C LEU A 140 -7.64 11.13 11.58
N GLU A 141 -8.43 12.07 12.11
CA GLU A 141 -8.03 12.99 13.18
C GLU A 141 -8.71 12.58 14.50
N TYR A 142 -7.97 12.72 15.61
CA TYR A 142 -8.51 12.52 16.94
C TYR A 142 -9.10 13.86 17.42
N ASP A 143 -10.41 13.91 17.63
CA ASP A 143 -11.10 15.10 18.12
C ASP A 143 -11.13 15.08 19.65
N ASP A 144 -10.32 15.96 20.26
CA ASP A 144 -10.18 16.12 21.71
C ASP A 144 -11.51 16.53 22.38
N ASP A 145 -12.38 17.26 21.68
CA ASP A 145 -13.65 17.76 22.26
C ASP A 145 -14.72 16.66 22.36
N ARG A 146 -14.68 15.68 21.46
CA ARG A 146 -15.65 14.58 21.39
C ARG A 146 -15.09 13.25 21.90
N MET A 147 -13.82 13.21 22.32
CA MET A 147 -13.05 12.01 22.66
C MET A 147 -13.28 10.85 21.68
N SER A 148 -13.39 11.16 20.38
CA SER A 148 -13.71 10.18 19.34
C SER A 148 -12.91 10.47 18.08
N LEU A 149 -12.64 9.43 17.30
CA LEU A 149 -12.09 9.60 15.95
C LEU A 149 -13.16 10.25 15.08
N ALA A 150 -12.89 11.45 14.58
CA ALA A 150 -13.77 12.15 13.65
C ALA A 150 -13.16 12.07 12.24
N THR A 151 -13.96 11.64 11.27
CA THR A 151 -13.55 11.57 9.85
C THR A 151 -14.23 12.67 9.02
N SER A 152 -14.66 13.76 9.68
CA SER A 152 -15.37 14.87 9.05
C SER A 152 -14.40 16.00 8.70
N CYS A 153 -13.94 16.04 7.45
CA CYS A 153 -13.06 17.07 6.93
C CYS A 153 -13.66 17.76 5.69
N ILE A 154 -13.11 18.92 5.32
CA ILE A 154 -13.31 19.51 4.00
C ILE A 154 -12.41 18.72 3.03
N PRO A 155 -12.96 18.03 2.02
CA PRO A 155 -12.16 17.20 1.12
C PRO A 155 -11.17 18.06 0.33
N LEU A 156 -9.97 17.52 0.09
CA LEU A 156 -8.93 18.19 -0.70
C LEU A 156 -9.47 18.63 -2.09
N PRO A 157 -8.93 19.70 -2.70
CA PRO A 157 -9.37 20.19 -4.01
C PRO A 157 -9.36 19.13 -5.12
N LEU A 158 -8.49 18.11 -5.00
CA LEU A 158 -8.44 16.95 -5.89
C LEU A 158 -9.74 16.14 -5.95
N PHE A 159 -10.51 16.12 -4.86
CA PHE A 159 -11.77 15.41 -4.75
C PHE A 159 -12.99 16.32 -4.91
N GLN A 160 -12.76 17.62 -5.11
CA GLN A 160 -13.81 18.59 -5.42
C GLN A 160 -13.97 18.73 -6.94
N LYS A 161 -15.21 18.78 -7.40
CA LYS A 161 -15.51 19.04 -8.81
C LYS A 161 -15.03 20.45 -9.17
N THR A 162 -13.94 20.52 -9.91
CA THR A 162 -13.36 21.80 -10.37
C THR A 162 -13.94 22.17 -11.73
N ILE A 163 -14.37 23.44 -11.88
CA ILE A 163 -14.83 23.98 -13.16
C ILE A 163 -13.59 24.45 -13.94
N TYR A 164 -13.23 23.73 -14.99
CA TYR A 164 -12.13 24.12 -15.87
C TYR A 164 -12.64 25.09 -16.95
N THR A 165 -12.02 26.28 -17.04
CA THR A 165 -12.23 27.19 -18.17
C THR A 165 -11.25 26.84 -19.28
N MET A 166 -11.74 26.51 -20.47
CA MET A 166 -10.86 26.21 -21.60
C MET A 166 -10.17 27.49 -22.10
N PRO A 167 -8.87 27.42 -22.47
CA PRO A 167 -8.21 28.55 -23.12
C PRO A 167 -8.92 28.90 -24.43
N LYS A 168 -8.88 30.19 -24.79
CA LYS A 168 -9.76 30.83 -25.77
C LYS A 168 -9.69 30.41 -27.26
N PRO A 169 -8.73 29.64 -27.81
CA PRO A 169 -8.78 29.34 -29.24
C PRO A 169 -9.87 28.32 -29.64
N PHE A 170 -10.54 27.65 -28.71
CA PHE A 170 -11.58 26.65 -29.03
C PHE A 170 -13.03 27.17 -29.03
N PHE A 171 -13.28 28.43 -28.66
CA PHE A 171 -14.64 28.99 -28.56
C PHE A 171 -15.08 29.77 -29.81
N THR A 172 -14.24 29.87 -30.85
CA THR A 172 -14.52 30.64 -32.07
C THR A 172 -14.45 29.77 -33.34
N LEU A 173 -15.38 28.81 -33.46
CA LEU A 173 -15.82 28.24 -34.73
C LEU A 173 -17.32 27.93 -34.65
#